data_AF-A0AAW2WPA1-F1
#
_entry.id   AF-A0AAW2WPA1-F1
#
_cell.length_a   1.000
_cell.length_b   1.000
_cell.length_c   1.000
_cell.angle_alpha   90.00
_cell.angle_beta   90.00
_cell.angle_gamma   90.00
#
_symmetry.space_group_name_H-M   'P 1'
#
loop_
_entity.id
_entity.type
_entity.pdbx_description
1 polymer ?
#
loop_
_entity_poly.entity_id
_entity_poly.type
_entity_poly.pdbx_seq_one_letter_code
_entity_poly.pdbx_strand_id
1 'polypeptide(L)' 'MESTTSAPAQVKKNVYSVWALPPEGLTPRLKELMEGLRSEFGGPCSEPHVTVVGAMQAHSTEEANWARDKFNQALD' A
#
# COMPACT_ATOMS: atom_id res chain seq x y z
N MET A 1 -35.33 -12.25 -31.95
CA MET A 1 -34.58 -12.51 -30.71
C MET A 1 -33.33 -11.66 -30.78
N GLU A 2 -33.40 -10.43 -30.26
CA GLU A 2 -32.25 -9.54 -30.23
C GLU A 2 -31.28 -10.02 -29.14
N SER A 3 -30.12 -10.49 -29.57
CA SER A 3 -29.02 -10.86 -28.70
C SER A 3 -28.47 -9.61 -28.02
N THR A 4 -28.80 -9.43 -26.74
CA THR A 4 -28.13 -8.42 -25.91
C THR A 4 -26.72 -8.92 -25.62
N THR A 5 -25.76 -8.52 -26.47
CA THR A 5 -24.34 -8.62 -26.16
C THR A 5 -24.08 -7.74 -24.94
N SER A 6 -23.99 -8.38 -23.77
CA SER A 6 -23.51 -7.75 -22.54
C SER A 6 -22.07 -7.28 -22.78
N ALA A 7 -21.83 -5.97 -22.64
CA ALA A 7 -20.49 -5.41 -22.67
C ALA A 7 -19.61 -6.12 -21.61
N PRO A 8 -18.32 -6.36 -21.88
CA PRO A 8 -17.45 -7.01 -20.89
C PRO A 8 -17.42 -6.16 -19.62
N ALA A 9 -17.73 -6.78 -18.47
CA ALA A 9 -17.64 -6.16 -17.17
C ALA A 9 -16.20 -5.62 -16.98
N GLN A 10 -16.06 -4.32 -16.78
CA GLN A 10 -14.77 -3.70 -16.52
C GLN A 10 -14.22 -4.22 -15.19
N VAL A 11 -13.17 -5.04 -15.24
CA VAL A 11 -12.50 -5.50 -14.02
C VAL A 11 -11.79 -4.31 -13.38
N LYS A 12 -12.28 -3.87 -12.22
CA LYS A 12 -11.69 -2.76 -11.46
C LYS A 12 -10.25 -3.12 -11.06
N LYS A 13 -9.28 -2.37 -11.57
CA LYS A 13 -7.88 -2.44 -11.16
C LYS A 13 -7.62 -1.35 -10.13
N ASN A 14 -7.09 -1.72 -8.97
CA ASN A 14 -6.60 -0.75 -7.99
C ASN A 14 -5.07 -0.72 -8.02
N VAL A 15 -4.49 0.36 -7.49
CA VAL A 15 -3.05 0.48 -7.28
C VAL A 15 -2.76 0.23 -5.82
N TYR A 16 -1.83 -0.68 -5.55
CA TYR A 16 -1.38 -1.06 -4.21
C TYR A 16 0.10 -0.74 -4.04
N SER A 17 0.57 -0.73 -2.79
CA SER A 17 1.98 -0.66 -2.42
C SER A 17 2.22 -1.55 -1.22
N VAL A 18 3.41 -2.15 -1.13
CA VAL A 18 3.82 -2.97 0.03
C VAL A 18 4.77 -2.15 0.90
N TRP A 19 4.46 -2.09 2.19
CA TRP A 19 5.18 -1.29 3.17
C TRP A 19 5.78 -2.16 4.26
N ALA A 20 7.05 -1.93 4.57
CA ALA A 20 7.66 -2.42 5.79
C ALA A 20 7.36 -1.43 6.92
N LEU A 21 6.86 -1.96 8.03
CA LEU A 21 6.61 -1.18 9.24
C LEU A 21 7.85 -1.20 10.13
N PRO A 22 8.21 -0.05 10.74
CA PRO A 22 9.33 -0.02 11.67
C PRO A 22 9.03 -0.86 12.93
N PRO A 23 10.07 -1.39 13.60
CA PRO A 23 9.92 -2.04 14.89
C PRO A 23 9.21 -1.16 15.92
N GLU A 24 8.47 -1.78 16.83
CA GLU A 24 7.63 -1.07 17.82
C GLU A 24 8.42 -0.04 18.64
N GLY A 25 9.67 -0.33 18.99
CA GLY A 25 10.54 0.59 19.75
C GLY A 25 10.93 1.87 18.99
N LEU A 26 10.84 1.88 17.65
CA LEU A 26 11.18 3.05 16.82
C LEU A 26 9.95 3.87 16.42
N THR A 27 8.76 3.24 16.38
CA THR A 27 7.53 3.89 15.93
C THR A 27 7.18 5.17 16.68
N PRO A 28 7.23 5.24 18.03
CA PRO A 28 6.92 6.48 18.76
C PRO A 28 7.82 7.65 18.38
N ARG A 29 9.13 7.40 18.29
CA ARG A 29 10.13 8.41 17.92
C ARG A 29 9.90 8.93 16.49
N LEU A 30 9.59 8.03 15.56
CA LEU A 30 9.31 8.43 14.17
C LEU A 30 8.02 9.25 14.07
N LYS A 31 6.99 8.88 14.83
CA LYS A 31 5.73 9.66 14.89
C LYS A 31 5.98 11.06 15.41
N GLU A 32 6.71 11.21 16.51
CA GLU A 32 7.04 12.53 17.08
C GLU A 32 7.81 13.42 16.08
N LEU A 33 8.79 12.86 15.37
CA LEU A 33 9.52 13.57 14.33
C LEU A 33 8.58 14.03 13.19
N MET A 34 7.73 13.13 12.70
CA MET A 34 6.78 13.43 11.63
C MET A 34 5.73 14.46 12.05
N GLU A 35 5.28 14.44 13.30
CA GLU A 35 4.39 15.43 13.90
C GLU A 35 5.04 16.81 13.96
N GLY A 36 6.31 16.87 14.41
CA GLY A 36 7.09 18.12 14.46
C GLY A 36 7.26 18.75 13.08
N LEU A 37 7.72 17.96 12.11
CA LEU A 37 7.87 18.42 10.72
C LEU A 37 6.53 18.88 10.13
N ARG A 38 5.43 18.15 10.39
CA ARG A 38 4.09 18.55 9.95
C ARG A 38 3.66 19.86 10.57
N SER A 39 3.94 20.07 11.85
CA SER A 39 3.53 21.27 12.57
C SER A 39 4.22 22.52 12.03
N GLU A 40 5.47 22.38 11.58
CA GLU A 40 6.26 23.48 11.01
C GLU A 40 5.97 23.71 9.51
N PHE A 41 5.89 22.65 8.72
CA PHE A 41 5.83 22.73 7.25
C PHE A 41 4.45 22.37 6.66
N GLY A 42 3.51 21.87 7.46
CA GLY A 42 2.21 21.35 7.01
C GLY A 42 2.28 19.91 6.47
N GLY A 43 1.20 19.44 5.85
CA GLY A 43 1.13 18.16 5.12
C GLY A 43 0.28 17.06 5.78
N PRO A 44 -0.01 15.96 5.03
CA PRO A 44 -0.97 14.93 5.43
C PRO A 44 -0.40 13.92 6.43
N CYS A 45 -1.22 13.46 7.37
CA CYS A 45 -0.80 12.43 8.33
C CYS A 45 -0.55 11.09 7.65
N SER A 46 0.55 10.43 8.02
CA SER A 46 0.90 9.10 7.56
C SER A 46 1.58 8.30 8.68
N GLU A 47 1.34 7.00 8.68
CA GLU A 47 2.02 6.07 9.57
C GLU A 47 3.49 5.92 9.12
N PRO A 48 4.46 5.82 10.04
CA PRO A 48 5.85 5.55 9.66
C PRO A 48 5.97 4.23 8.88
N HIS A 49 6.52 4.28 7.68
CA HIS A 49 6.73 3.11 6.84
C HIS A 49 7.90 3.29 5.87
N VAL A 50 8.39 2.17 5.33
CA VAL A 50 9.29 2.14 4.17
C VAL A 50 8.58 1.42 3.03
N THR A 51 8.42 2.10 1.89
CA THR A 51 7.85 1.47 0.69
C THR A 51 8.86 0.49 0.10
N VAL A 52 8.56 -0.81 0.20
CA VAL A 52 9.42 -1.89 -0.33
C VAL A 52 8.97 -2.33 -1.73
N VAL A 53 7.68 -2.19 -2.03
CA VAL A 53 7.13 -2.31 -3.39
C VAL A 53 6.27 -1.09 -3.66
N GLY A 54 6.64 -0.33 -4.68
CA GLY A 54 5.90 0.87 -5.12
C GLY A 54 4.57 0.54 -5.79
N ALA A 55 3.93 1.57 -6.32
CA ALA A 55 2.64 1.48 -7.02
C ALA A 55 2.58 0.30 -8.00
N MET A 56 1.78 -0.72 -7.66
CA MET A 56 1.54 -1.92 -8.44
C MET A 56 0.05 -2.09 -8.73
N GLN A 57 -0.31 -2.51 -9.94
CA GLN A 57 -1.71 -2.79 -10.27
C GLN A 57 -2.09 -4.19 -9.76
N ALA A 58 -3.21 -4.29 -9.07
CA ALA A 58 -3.81 -5.57 -8.73
C ALA A 58 -5.33 -5.51 -8.89
N HIS A 59 -5.93 -6.65 -9.24
CA HIS A 59 -7.37 -6.78 -9.42
C HIS A 59 -8.09 -6.99 -8.09
N SER A 60 -7.38 -7.45 -7.06
CA SER A 60 -7.91 -7.69 -5.73
C SER A 60 -6.86 -7.43 -4.65
N THR A 61 -7.32 -7.30 -3.40
CA THR A 61 -6.43 -7.24 -2.23
C THR A 61 -5.69 -8.57 -2.01
N GLU A 62 -6.25 -9.70 -2.44
CA GLU A 62 -5.60 -11.00 -2.37
C GLU A 62 -4.35 -11.06 -3.26
N GLU A 63 -4.48 -10.60 -4.51
CA GLU A 63 -3.34 -10.44 -5.41
C GLU A 63 -2.30 -9.45 -4.85
N ALA A 64 -2.73 -8.40 -4.16
CA ALA A 64 -1.82 -7.48 -3.51
C ALA A 64 -1.05 -8.13 -2.35
N ASN A 65 -1.72 -8.97 -1.56
CA ASN A 65 -1.11 -9.71 -0.45
C ASN A 65 -0.04 -10.70 -0.95
N TRP A 66 -0.23 -11.29 -2.13
CA TRP A 66 0.80 -12.15 -2.73
C TRP A 66 2.15 -11.43 -2.89
N ALA A 67 2.16 -10.15 -3.27
CA ALA A 67 3.41 -9.40 -3.42
C ALA A 67 4.14 -9.22 -2.07
N ARG A 68 3.38 -8.99 -1.00
CA ARG A 68 3.93 -8.97 0.37
C ARG A 68 4.51 -10.32 0.77
N ASP A 69 3.77 -11.40 0.51
CA ASP A 69 4.20 -12.75 0.91
C ASP A 69 5.45 -13.19 0.12
N LYS A 70 5.56 -12.82 -1.16
CA LYS A 70 6.77 -13.03 -1.95
C LYS A 70 7.95 -12.21 -1.47
N PHE A 71 7.73 -10.96 -1.06
CA PHE A 71 8.78 -10.16 -0.45
C PHE A 71 9.29 -10.81 0.84
N ASN A 72 8.40 -11.28 1.71
CA ASN A 72 8.79 -11.97 2.95
C ASN A 72 9.55 -13.27 2.67
N GLN A 73 9.09 -14.09 1.72
CA GLN A 73 9.77 -15.33 1.34
C GLN A 73 11.20 -15.09 0.83
N ALA A 74 11.49 -13.94 0.20
CA ALA A 74 12.81 -13.62 -0.31
C ALA A 74 13.81 -13.19 0.78
N LEU A 75 13.33 -12.97 2.02
CA LEU A 75 14.15 -12.60 3.17
C LEU A 75 14.52 -13.80 4.06
N ASP A 76 13.91 -14.97 3.82
CA ASP A 76 14.23 -16.26 4.45
C ASP A 76 15.33 -17.01 3.67
#